data_AF-A0A8D2KUX1-F1
#
_entry.id   AF-A0A8D2KUX1-F1
#
_cell.length_a   1.000
_cell.length_b   1.000
_cell.length_c   1.000
_cell.angle_alpha   90.00
_cell.angle_beta   90.00
_cell.angle_gamma   90.00
#
_symmetry.space_group_name_H-M   'P 1'
#
loop_
_entity.id
_entity.type
_entity.pdbx_description
1 polymer ?
#
loop_
_entity_poly.entity_id
_entity_poly.type
_entity_poly.pdbx_seq_one_letter_code
_entity_poly.pdbx_strand_id
1 'polypeptide(L)'
;MNRSGEEQERFLLYLEEEARRKRRNRWTGKAKAKWKEHAVYTPQECFQRISRRLRTTLKQSRIPMGTLEGLEEELLAFFSANPHAVYTAMMDNSFERLLLHALCQYMDLASASSDYKGKRQMKVSNKNTIFLPPDLLLSAYLEQIS
;
A
#
# COMPACT_ATOMS: atom_id res chain seq x y z
N MET A 1 -22.25 -21.56 23.62
CA MET A 1 -21.47 -20.52 24.34
C MET A 1 -21.24 -19.38 23.36
N ASN A 2 -21.86 -18.22 23.60
CA ASN A 2 -21.62 -17.02 22.79
C ASN A 2 -20.29 -16.43 23.25
N ARG A 3 -19.30 -16.39 22.36
CA ARG A 3 -18.03 -15.71 22.60
C ARG A 3 -18.27 -14.24 22.92
N SER A 4 -17.50 -13.68 23.85
CA SER A 4 -17.53 -12.24 24.14
C SER A 4 -17.24 -11.45 22.86
N GLY A 5 -17.85 -10.27 22.68
CA GLY A 5 -17.66 -9.44 21.48
C GLY A 5 -16.18 -9.14 21.19
N GLU A 6 -15.36 -9.05 22.23
CA GLU A 6 -13.91 -8.83 22.13
C GLU A 6 -13.17 -10.03 21.50
N GLU A 7 -13.62 -11.26 21.74
CA GLU A 7 -13.01 -12.46 21.16
C GLU A 7 -13.35 -12.60 19.68
N GLN A 8 -14.54 -12.14 19.27
CA GLN A 8 -14.94 -12.09 17.86
C GLN A 8 -14.10 -11.07 17.09
N GLU A 9 -13.84 -9.89 17.66
CA GLU A 9 -13.00 -8.86 17.04
C GLU A 9 -11.55 -9.32 16.89
N ARG A 10 -10.97 -9.97 17.91
CA ARG A 10 -9.63 -10.57 17.83
C ARG A 10 -9.52 -11.64 16.74
N PHE A 11 -10.55 -12.47 16.60
CA PHE A 11 -10.59 -13.51 15.56
C PHE A 11 -10.68 -12.91 14.16
N LEU A 12 -11.43 -11.82 13.97
CA LEU A 12 -11.49 -11.10 12.70
C LEU A 12 -10.15 -10.47 12.33
N LEU A 13 -9.46 -9.82 13.27
CA LEU A 13 -8.12 -9.25 13.04
C LEU A 13 -7.10 -10.33 12.66
N TYR A 14 -7.14 -11.48 13.34
CA TYR A 14 -6.27 -12.62 13.02
C TYR A 14 -6.52 -13.16 11.60
N LEU A 15 -7.79 -13.28 11.19
CA LEU A 15 -8.14 -13.70 9.84
C LEU A 15 -7.71 -12.68 8.78
N GLU A 16 -7.78 -11.38 9.08
CA GLU A 16 -7.28 -10.32 8.21
C GLU A 16 -5.75 -10.38 8.06
N GLU A 17 -5.02 -10.60 9.16
CA GLU A 17 -3.57 -10.82 9.14
C GLU A 17 -3.16 -12.10 8.39
N GLU A 18 -3.87 -13.21 8.60
CA GLU A 18 -3.66 -14.48 7.89
C GLU A 18 -3.91 -14.30 6.38
N ALA A 19 -4.97 -13.57 6.01
CA ALA A 19 -5.25 -13.24 4.62
C ALA A 19 -4.14 -12.37 4.01
N ARG A 20 -3.64 -11.37 4.75
CA ARG A 20 -2.47 -10.55 4.34
C ARG A 20 -1.23 -11.42 4.15
N ARG A 21 -0.90 -12.28 5.11
CA ARG A 21 0.24 -13.21 5.03
C ARG A 21 0.14 -14.17 3.84
N LYS A 22 -1.04 -14.73 3.58
CA LYS A 22 -1.27 -15.64 2.45
C LYS A 22 -1.18 -14.94 1.09
N ARG A 23 -1.53 -13.66 1.01
CA ARG A 23 -1.32 -12.81 -0.17
C ARG A 23 0.16 -12.50 -0.37
N ARG A 24 0.87 -12.11 0.70
CA ARG A 24 2.32 -11.86 0.69
C ARG A 24 3.12 -13.06 0.19
N ASN A 25 2.81 -14.27 0.67
CA ASN A 25 3.53 -15.49 0.26
C ASN A 25 3.32 -15.88 -1.21
N ARG A 26 2.25 -15.42 -1.87
CA ARG A 26 2.03 -15.66 -3.31
C ARG A 26 2.96 -14.83 -4.20
N TRP A 27 3.50 -13.74 -3.67
CA TRP A 27 4.28 -12.73 -4.40
C TRP A 27 5.78 -13.08 -4.52
N THR A 28 6.31 -13.88 -3.60
CA THR A 28 7.76 -13.92 -3.28
C THR A 28 8.68 -14.57 -4.31
N GLY A 29 8.19 -15.31 -5.31
CA GLY A 29 9.06 -16.11 -6.21
C GLY A 29 8.94 -15.80 -7.71
N LYS A 30 7.76 -16.00 -8.30
CA LYS A 30 7.56 -15.94 -9.76
C LYS A 30 7.22 -14.55 -10.29
N ALA A 31 6.64 -13.70 -9.44
CA ALA A 31 6.26 -12.36 -9.83
C ALA A 31 7.51 -11.47 -9.92
N LYS A 32 8.45 -11.54 -8.94
CA LYS A 32 9.70 -10.73 -8.88
C LYS A 32 10.46 -10.64 -10.21
N ALA A 33 10.61 -11.77 -10.91
CA ALA A 33 11.37 -11.83 -12.16
C ALA A 33 10.67 -11.17 -13.35
N LYS A 34 9.32 -11.22 -13.42
CA LYS A 34 8.54 -10.56 -14.48
C LYS A 34 8.40 -9.04 -14.31
N TRP A 35 8.73 -8.50 -13.14
CA TRP A 35 8.53 -7.07 -12.82
C TRP A 35 9.48 -6.13 -13.55
N LYS A 36 10.73 -6.54 -13.76
CA LYS A 36 11.76 -5.68 -14.38
C LYS A 36 11.53 -5.43 -15.87
N GLU A 37 10.76 -6.27 -16.54
CA GLU A 37 10.51 -6.16 -18.00
C GLU A 37 9.42 -5.12 -18.33
N HIS A 38 8.62 -4.68 -17.36
CA HIS A 38 7.44 -3.84 -17.58
C HIS A 38 7.49 -2.47 -16.88
N ALA A 39 8.60 -2.11 -16.25
CA ALA A 39 8.69 -0.82 -15.60
C ALA A 39 8.89 0.28 -16.64
N VAL A 40 7.88 1.14 -16.75
CA VAL A 40 7.84 2.23 -17.74
C VAL A 40 8.45 3.52 -17.18
N TYR A 41 8.62 3.61 -15.85
CA TYR A 41 8.97 4.85 -15.18
C TYR A 41 10.11 4.66 -14.18
N THR A 42 11.05 5.60 -14.22
CA THR A 42 12.16 5.62 -13.28
C THR A 42 11.66 5.89 -11.85
N PRO A 43 12.37 5.41 -10.81
CA PRO A 43 12.01 5.67 -9.42
C PRO A 43 11.90 7.17 -9.09
N GLN A 44 12.72 7.99 -9.75
CA GLN A 44 12.69 9.45 -9.61
C GLN A 44 11.40 10.05 -10.18
N GLU A 45 10.95 9.62 -11.36
CA GLU A 45 9.69 10.08 -11.95
C GLU A 45 8.49 9.68 -11.09
N CYS A 46 8.46 8.43 -10.61
CA CYS A 46 7.47 7.96 -9.65
C CYS A 46 7.47 8.83 -8.38
N PHE A 47 8.65 9.19 -7.86
CA PHE A 47 8.75 10.08 -6.71
C PHE A 47 8.22 11.47 -7.01
N GLN A 48 8.48 12.03 -8.21
CA GLN A 48 7.97 13.35 -8.60
C GLN A 48 6.44 13.41 -8.72
N ARG A 49 5.76 12.28 -8.99
CA ARG A 49 4.28 12.19 -8.95
C ARG A 49 3.71 12.45 -7.56
N ILE A 50 4.47 12.12 -6.52
CA ILE A 50 4.08 12.42 -5.16
C ILE A 50 4.00 13.94 -4.99
N SER A 51 2.86 14.41 -4.47
CA SER A 51 2.61 15.81 -4.21
C SER A 51 3.75 16.44 -3.40
N ARG A 52 4.11 17.68 -3.75
CA ARG A 52 5.25 18.39 -3.14
C ARG A 52 5.22 18.36 -1.61
N ARG A 53 4.04 18.55 -1.02
CA ARG A 53 3.86 18.54 0.44
C ARG A 53 4.20 17.18 1.04
N LEU A 54 3.72 16.09 0.46
CA LEU A 54 4.00 14.73 0.92
C LEU A 54 5.48 14.38 0.78
N ARG A 55 6.13 14.76 -0.33
CA ARG A 55 7.57 14.55 -0.50
C ARG A 55 8.38 15.23 0.60
N THR A 56 8.04 16.46 0.96
CA THR A 56 8.69 17.15 2.08
C THR A 56 8.48 16.38 3.39
N THR A 57 7.26 15.93 3.67
CA THR A 57 6.97 15.13 4.86
C THR A 57 7.78 13.83 4.87
N LEU A 58 7.87 13.10 3.75
CA LEU A 58 8.64 11.87 3.66
C LEU A 58 10.13 12.08 3.91
N LYS A 59 10.70 13.20 3.42
CA LYS A 59 12.12 13.52 3.62
C LYS A 59 12.44 14.00 5.04
N GLN A 60 11.49 14.64 5.71
CA GLN A 60 11.72 15.25 7.03
C GLN A 60 11.30 14.34 8.20
N SER A 61 10.40 13.39 7.96
CA SER A 61 9.84 12.54 9.01
C SER A 61 10.72 11.31 9.21
N ARG A 62 10.85 10.87 10.48
CA ARG A 62 11.32 9.53 10.80
C ARG A 62 10.23 8.53 10.38
N ILE A 63 10.34 8.01 9.17
CA ILE A 63 9.36 7.04 8.66
C ILE A 63 9.60 5.68 9.35
N PRO A 64 8.56 5.04 9.92
CA PRO A 64 8.61 3.64 10.30
C PRO A 64 8.69 2.79 9.03
N MET A 65 9.91 2.50 8.57
CA MET A 65 10.17 1.84 7.28
C MET A 65 9.42 0.51 7.15
N GLY A 66 9.34 -0.29 8.22
CA GLY A 66 8.59 -1.55 8.18
C GLY A 66 7.08 -1.37 7.94
N THR A 67 6.48 -0.28 8.41
CA THR A 67 5.07 0.04 8.11
C THR A 67 4.91 0.46 6.66
N LEU A 68 5.83 1.28 6.15
CA LEU A 68 5.80 1.72 4.75
C LEU A 68 5.95 0.52 3.80
N GLU A 69 6.94 -0.34 4.03
CA GLU A 69 7.20 -1.54 3.24
C GLU A 69 6.02 -2.51 3.29
N GLY A 70 5.42 -2.74 4.46
CA GLY A 70 4.25 -3.62 4.58
C GLY A 70 3.03 -3.14 3.78
N LEU A 71 2.72 -1.84 3.84
CA LEU A 71 1.65 -1.24 3.04
C LEU A 71 1.95 -1.32 1.54
N GLU A 72 3.22 -1.10 1.18
CA GLU A 72 3.70 -1.15 -0.18
C GLU A 72 3.57 -2.54 -0.80
N GLU A 73 4.04 -3.58 -0.10
CA GLU A 73 3.91 -4.97 -0.53
C GLU A 73 2.43 -5.38 -0.68
N GLU A 74 1.55 -4.92 0.21
CA GLU A 74 0.12 -5.25 0.17
C GLU A 74 -0.55 -4.67 -1.08
N LEU A 75 -0.35 -3.38 -1.38
CA LEU A 75 -0.88 -2.75 -2.59
C LEU A 75 -0.34 -3.43 -3.85
N LEU A 76 0.96 -3.67 -3.87
CA LEU A 76 1.67 -4.24 -4.99
C LEU A 76 1.15 -5.66 -5.30
N ALA A 77 1.03 -6.52 -4.28
CA ALA A 77 0.46 -7.86 -4.44
C ALA A 77 -1.03 -7.84 -4.84
N PHE A 78 -1.81 -6.90 -4.30
CA PHE A 78 -3.23 -6.78 -4.60
C PHE A 78 -3.50 -6.39 -6.06
N PHE A 79 -2.89 -5.30 -6.54
CA PHE A 79 -3.14 -4.81 -7.89
C PHE A 79 -2.44 -5.63 -8.97
N SER A 80 -1.35 -6.32 -8.66
CA SER A 80 -0.74 -7.27 -9.59
C SER A 80 -1.62 -8.50 -9.81
N ALA A 81 -2.39 -8.92 -8.80
CA ALA A 81 -3.35 -10.01 -8.94
C ALA A 81 -4.65 -9.54 -9.60
N ASN A 82 -5.14 -8.35 -9.25
CA ASN A 82 -6.42 -7.82 -9.73
C ASN A 82 -6.31 -6.31 -10.06
N PRO A 83 -5.85 -5.93 -11.26
CA PRO A 83 -5.63 -4.53 -11.63
C PRO A 83 -6.89 -3.67 -11.54
N HIS A 84 -8.07 -4.23 -11.74
CA HIS A 84 -9.35 -3.49 -11.74
C HIS A 84 -10.08 -3.49 -10.39
N ALA A 85 -9.56 -4.20 -9.40
CA ALA A 85 -10.20 -4.28 -8.09
C ALA A 85 -10.02 -2.98 -7.29
N VAL A 86 -10.88 -2.75 -6.29
CA VAL A 86 -10.74 -1.65 -5.35
C VAL A 86 -10.20 -2.19 -4.03
N TYR A 87 -9.01 -1.74 -3.66
CA TYR A 87 -8.44 -2.02 -2.34
C TYR A 87 -9.14 -1.15 -1.31
N THR A 88 -9.60 -1.75 -0.22
CA THR A 88 -10.28 -1.04 0.87
C THR A 88 -9.68 -1.46 2.20
N ALA A 89 -9.31 -0.49 3.03
CA ALA A 89 -8.75 -0.73 4.36
C ALA A 89 -9.34 0.25 5.38
N MET A 90 -9.65 -0.24 6.58
CA MET A 90 -9.98 0.61 7.72
C MET A 90 -8.68 1.06 8.37
N MET A 91 -8.46 2.37 8.47
CA MET A 91 -7.20 2.93 8.94
C MET A 91 -7.47 4.14 9.83
N ASP A 92 -7.47 3.94 11.14
CA ASP A 92 -7.74 5.01 12.11
C ASP A 92 -6.52 5.93 12.31
N ASN A 93 -5.31 5.43 12.09
CA ASN A 93 -4.07 6.19 12.15
C ASN A 93 -3.92 7.15 10.95
N SER A 94 -3.89 8.46 11.21
CA SER A 94 -3.74 9.49 10.17
C SER A 94 -2.40 9.43 9.46
N PHE A 95 -1.34 9.01 10.15
CA PHE A 95 0.00 8.91 9.59
C PHE A 95 0.10 7.72 8.63
N GLU A 96 -0.46 6.57 8.97
CA GLU A 96 -0.50 5.44 8.03
C GLU A 96 -1.37 5.74 6.80
N ARG A 97 -2.49 6.46 6.96
CA ARG A 97 -3.27 6.96 5.81
C ARG A 97 -2.43 7.88 4.92
N LEU A 98 -1.58 8.72 5.50
CA LEU A 98 -0.65 9.58 4.77
C LEU A 98 0.37 8.74 3.96
N LEU A 99 0.96 7.73 4.59
CA LEU A 99 1.92 6.82 3.93
C LEU A 99 1.25 6.07 2.78
N LEU A 100 0.06 5.49 3.02
CA LEU A 100 -0.70 4.81 1.98
C LEU A 100 -1.01 5.74 0.81
N HIS A 101 -1.42 6.98 1.09
CA HIS A 101 -1.70 7.97 0.05
C HIS A 101 -0.45 8.32 -0.77
N ALA A 102 0.72 8.43 -0.14
CA ALA A 102 1.98 8.66 -0.83
C ALA A 102 2.39 7.47 -1.71
N LEU A 103 2.25 6.23 -1.21
CA LEU A 103 2.47 5.00 -1.98
C LEU A 103 1.56 4.95 -3.21
N CYS A 104 0.28 5.30 -3.05
CA CYS A 104 -0.65 5.35 -4.17
C CYS A 104 -0.19 6.33 -5.24
N GLN A 105 0.25 7.53 -4.88
CA GLN A 105 0.76 8.50 -5.85
C GLN A 105 2.05 8.01 -6.54
N TYR A 106 2.91 7.33 -5.80
CA TYR A 106 4.14 6.75 -6.33
C TYR A 106 3.85 5.65 -7.38
N MET A 107 2.88 4.78 -7.09
CA MET A 107 2.43 3.66 -7.94
C MET A 107 1.38 4.04 -8.99
N ASP A 108 1.11 5.33 -9.17
CA ASP A 108 0.08 5.86 -10.10
C ASP A 108 -1.36 5.34 -9.83
N LEU A 109 -1.69 5.10 -8.56
CA LEU A 109 -3.02 4.71 -8.09
C LEU A 109 -3.83 5.92 -7.60
N ALA A 110 -5.16 5.84 -7.73
CA ALA A 110 -6.07 6.77 -7.08
C ALA A 110 -6.31 6.32 -5.63
N SER A 111 -6.34 7.26 -4.69
CA SER A 111 -6.74 6.96 -3.32
C SER A 111 -7.65 8.03 -2.73
N ALA A 112 -8.59 7.60 -1.90
CA ALA A 112 -9.56 8.45 -1.22
C ALA A 112 -9.77 7.98 0.23
N SER A 113 -9.82 8.93 1.16
CA SER A 113 -10.20 8.69 2.55
C SER A 113 -11.66 9.10 2.73
N SER A 114 -12.45 8.29 3.40
CA SER A 114 -13.86 8.57 3.73
C SER A 114 -14.20 8.09 5.15
N ASP A 115 -15.26 8.63 5.73
CA ASP A 115 -15.82 8.11 6.98
C ASP A 115 -16.81 6.99 6.68
N TYR A 116 -16.63 5.84 7.33
CA TYR A 116 -17.54 4.70 7.24
C TYR A 116 -17.88 4.20 8.64
N LYS A 117 -19.14 4.39 9.05
CA LYS A 117 -19.65 4.02 10.39
C LYS A 117 -18.78 4.53 11.55
N GLY A 118 -18.31 5.78 11.45
CA GLY A 118 -17.48 6.42 12.48
C GLY A 118 -16.00 6.01 12.48
N LYS A 119 -15.58 5.13 11.56
CA LYS A 119 -14.17 4.76 11.37
C LYS A 119 -13.66 5.29 10.04
N ARG A 120 -12.36 5.59 9.95
CA ARG A 120 -11.73 6.11 8.73
C ARG A 120 -11.45 4.96 7.76
N GLN A 121 -11.96 5.05 6.55
CA GLN A 121 -11.77 4.07 5.48
C GLN A 121 -10.96 4.67 4.33
N MET A 122 -9.92 3.96 3.92
CA MET A 122 -9.17 4.22 2.69
C MET A 122 -9.69 3.34 1.56
N LYS A 123 -9.93 3.93 0.39
CA LYS A 123 -10.20 3.22 -0.86
C LYS A 123 -9.13 3.58 -1.87
N VAL A 124 -8.60 2.57 -2.54
CA VAL A 124 -7.56 2.71 -3.56
C VAL A 124 -8.02 1.98 -4.81
N SER A 125 -7.86 2.62 -5.97
CA SER A 125 -8.18 2.03 -7.27
C SER A 125 -7.08 2.34 -8.28
N ASN A 126 -6.89 1.42 -9.23
CA ASN A 126 -6.06 1.67 -10.38
C ASN A 126 -6.85 2.49 -11.41
N LYS A 127 -6.25 3.57 -11.91
CA LYS A 127 -6.85 4.41 -12.96
C LYS A 127 -6.64 3.82 -14.35
N ASN A 128 -5.63 2.96 -14.48
CA ASN A 128 -5.19 2.37 -15.73
C ASN A 128 -5.85 1.00 -15.95
N THR A 129 -5.90 0.55 -17.21
CA THR A 129 -6.40 -0.79 -17.55
C THR A 129 -5.45 -1.90 -17.11
N ILE A 130 -4.16 -1.59 -17.02
CA ILE A 130 -3.12 -2.46 -16.52
C ILE A 130 -2.47 -1.83 -15.30
N PHE A 131 -2.03 -2.65 -14.36
CA PHE A 131 -1.23 -2.17 -13.23
C PHE A 131 0.26 -2.30 -13.61
N LEU A 132 0.97 -1.17 -13.60
CA LEU A 132 2.40 -1.10 -13.88
C LEU A 132 3.12 -0.77 -12.57
N PRO A 133 3.74 -1.76 -11.92
CA PRO A 133 4.48 -1.50 -10.69
C PRO A 133 5.73 -0.65 -10.96
N PRO A 134 6.19 0.14 -9.98
CA PRO A 134 7.42 0.90 -10.11
C PRO A 134 8.66 -0.02 -10.13
N ASP A 135 9.71 0.43 -10.80
CA ASP A 135 11.01 -0.25 -10.91
C ASP A 135 11.68 -0.53 -9.57
N LEU A 136 11.53 0.44 -8.66
CA LEU A 136 12.06 0.42 -7.31
C LEU A 136 10.92 0.76 -6.36
N LEU A 137 10.89 0.09 -5.22
CA LEU A 137 9.96 0.39 -4.15
C LEU A 137 10.24 1.79 -3.57
N LEU A 138 9.20 2.51 -3.16
CA LEU A 138 9.32 3.81 -2.50
C LEU A 138 10.12 3.68 -1.21
N SER A 139 9.89 2.61 -0.43
CA SER A 139 10.70 2.30 0.76
C SER A 139 12.19 2.27 0.43
N ALA A 140 12.60 1.42 -0.50
CA ALA A 140 14.00 1.31 -0.94
C ALA A 140 14.54 2.63 -1.54
N TYR A 141 13.72 3.36 -2.29
CA TYR A 141 14.10 4.65 -2.86
C TYR A 141 14.37 5.69 -1.77
N LEU A 142 13.54 5.75 -0.73
CA LEU A 142 13.72 6.68 0.39
C LEU A 142 14.99 6.38 1.18
N GLU A 143 15.35 5.11 1.35
CA GLU A 143 16.62 4.73 1.99
C GLU A 143 17.85 5.19 1.20
N GLN A 144 17.76 5.23 -0.14
CA GLN A 144 18.87 5.71 -0.99
C GLN A 144 19.07 7.23 -0.93
N ILE A 145 18.02 7.99 -0.61
CA ILE A 145 18.05 9.47 -0.59
C ILE A 145 18.06 10.05 0.83
N SER A 146 18.04 9.20 1.86
CA SER A 146 18.06 9.60 3.28
C SER A 146 19.47 9.88 3.80
#